data_AF-A0A1G2YV80-F1
#
_entry.id   AF-A0A1G2YV80-F1
#
_cell.length_a   1.000
_cell.length_b   1.000
_cell.length_c   1.000
_cell.angle_alpha   90.00
_cell.angle_beta   90.00
_cell.angle_gamma   90.00
#
_symmetry.space_group_name_H-M   'P 1'
#
loop_
_entity.id
_entity.type
_entity.pdbx_description
1 polymer ?
#
loop_
_entity_poly.entity_id
_entity_poly.type
_entity_poly.pdbx_seq_one_letter_code
_entity_poly.pdbx_strand_id
1 'polypeptide(L)'
;MESIAHKRFFRIAVVGIAATAAIANLTLVGRACAASAGPHHSFLGGPWEIVIKTRLDGEGLRFPLTVSDENKPQKLDKVLPIKDTPIEIRLEDYVPDLKWETDAVRHPGGEIAARLLINGKNLKQDIWLSSGDPARQSISSSIGSVTIRRLYDTNSVETLMRGLTDSRAVGILSIWPEDGNPPFEYVAKTAETISIPRSKYKVTILEYLPHYSIDTETKKVVSQSQKLVNPAVKVAINDGKKTFERWLWAKFPSSPHEETELPLRMRFTDFDLRGEKGKNILVVASGTKPWLLTSKKGEKSAEKAVPGRPYPFVDEEYFFSIEKIVDGAIVKTDWTNGSERLLNPAVIATIKQDNTNRQAVLELNKPIHYRINSGMLVLLYRRTQASSM
;
A
#
# COMPACT_ATOMS: atom_id res chain seq x y z
N MET A 1 -42.72 -51.17 -12.97
CA MET A 1 -44.18 -51.19 -13.19
C MET A 1 -44.74 -49.99 -12.47
N GLU A 2 -44.78 -48.88 -13.21
CA GLU A 2 -46.02 -48.26 -13.74
C GLU A 2 -46.66 -47.37 -12.66
N SER A 3 -46.47 -46.06 -12.76
CA SER A 3 -47.37 -45.13 -13.50
C SER A 3 -48.45 -44.63 -12.53
N ILE A 4 -48.79 -43.35 -12.38
CA ILE A 4 -49.35 -42.46 -13.40
C ILE A 4 -49.28 -41.02 -12.84
N ALA A 5 -48.84 -40.10 -13.68
CA ALA A 5 -48.95 -38.65 -13.53
C ALA A 5 -50.40 -38.16 -13.77
N HIS A 6 -50.79 -36.96 -13.30
CA HIS A 6 -51.73 -36.05 -14.01
C HIS A 6 -51.59 -34.62 -13.44
N LYS A 7 -51.11 -33.65 -14.25
CA LYS A 7 -51.84 -32.66 -15.10
C LYS A 7 -52.09 -31.34 -14.34
N ARG A 8 -51.45 -30.22 -14.74
CA ARG A 8 -51.91 -29.17 -15.69
C ARG A 8 -53.12 -28.39 -15.13
N PHE A 9 -53.30 -27.07 -15.16
CA PHE A 9 -53.05 -25.98 -16.12
C PHE A 9 -53.36 -24.66 -15.39
N PHE A 10 -52.75 -23.52 -15.72
CA PHE A 10 -53.46 -22.29 -16.12
C PHE A 10 -52.50 -21.26 -16.73
N ARG A 11 -52.83 -20.82 -17.94
CA ARG A 11 -52.24 -19.69 -18.68
C ARG A 11 -53.28 -18.54 -18.67
N ILE A 12 -52.85 -17.37 -19.18
CA ILE A 12 -53.63 -16.21 -19.67
C ILE A 12 -53.84 -15.14 -18.56
N ALA A 13 -53.64 -13.83 -18.73
CA ALA A 13 -53.40 -12.96 -19.87
C ALA A 13 -52.60 -11.70 -19.47
N VAL A 14 -52.01 -11.09 -20.50
CA VAL A 14 -51.52 -9.70 -20.59
C VAL A 14 -52.71 -8.75 -20.75
N VAL A 15 -52.75 -7.66 -19.98
CA VAL A 15 -53.34 -6.36 -20.39
C VAL A 15 -52.48 -5.26 -19.78
N GLY A 16 -52.02 -4.34 -20.63
CA GLY A 16 -51.17 -3.22 -20.24
C GLY A 16 -51.96 -2.02 -19.72
N ILE A 17 -51.25 -1.17 -18.97
CA ILE A 17 -51.57 0.26 -18.84
C ILE A 17 -50.26 1.02 -18.99
N ALA A 18 -50.19 1.82 -20.04
CA ALA A 18 -49.21 2.86 -20.24
C ALA A 18 -49.59 4.05 -19.35
N ALA A 19 -48.63 4.58 -18.59
CA ALA A 19 -48.73 5.87 -17.95
C ALA A 19 -47.44 6.65 -18.22
N THR A 20 -47.56 7.55 -19.19
CA THR A 20 -46.66 8.66 -19.49
C THR A 20 -46.53 9.60 -18.29
N ALA A 21 -45.31 9.78 -17.80
CA ALA A 21 -44.94 10.92 -16.97
C ALA A 21 -43.85 11.71 -17.69
N ALA A 22 -44.27 12.82 -18.30
CA ALA A 22 -43.41 13.85 -18.86
C ALA A 22 -43.14 14.88 -17.76
N ILE A 23 -41.89 15.01 -17.30
CA ILE A 23 -41.40 16.23 -16.62
C ILE A 23 -39.97 16.52 -17.11
N ALA A 24 -39.90 17.51 -17.99
CA ALA A 24 -38.85 18.49 -18.24
C ALA A 24 -37.41 18.18 -17.79
N ASN A 25 -36.58 17.73 -18.76
CA ASN A 25 -35.15 18.03 -18.74
C ASN A 25 -34.94 19.48 -19.18
N LEU A 26 -34.58 20.35 -18.24
CA LEU A 26 -34.04 21.67 -18.53
C LEU A 26 -32.63 21.49 -19.08
N THR A 27 -32.53 21.53 -20.40
CA THR A 27 -31.28 21.62 -21.15
C THR A 27 -30.70 23.02 -20.97
N LEU A 28 -29.65 23.13 -20.17
CA LEU A 28 -28.76 24.30 -20.22
C LEU A 28 -27.84 24.14 -21.43
N VAL A 29 -28.38 24.54 -22.59
CA VAL A 29 -27.62 24.78 -23.82
C VAL A 29 -26.78 26.04 -23.60
N GLY A 30 -25.56 25.85 -23.11
CA GLY A 30 -24.51 26.84 -23.28
C GLY A 30 -24.08 26.84 -24.74
N ARG A 31 -24.45 27.90 -25.48
CA ARG A 31 -23.94 28.22 -26.82
C ARG A 31 -22.42 28.08 -26.86
N ALA A 32 -21.94 27.08 -27.60
CA ALA A 32 -20.59 27.12 -28.14
C ALA A 32 -20.58 28.15 -29.28
N CYS A 33 -20.10 29.35 -29.00
CA CYS A 33 -19.60 30.21 -30.07
C CYS A 33 -18.30 29.57 -30.57
N ALA A 34 -18.38 28.93 -31.73
CA ALA A 34 -17.23 28.61 -32.56
C ALA A 34 -16.58 29.93 -32.98
N ALA A 35 -15.60 30.39 -32.21
CA ALA A 35 -14.63 31.34 -32.69
C ALA A 35 -13.67 30.59 -33.60
N SER A 36 -13.54 31.09 -34.82
CA SER A 36 -12.52 30.74 -35.81
C SER A 36 -11.15 30.52 -35.14
N ALA A 37 -10.57 29.34 -35.35
CA ALA A 37 -9.18 29.05 -35.03
C ALA A 37 -8.27 29.90 -35.93
N GLY A 38 -7.99 31.13 -35.50
CA GLY A 38 -6.86 31.91 -36.00
C GLY A 38 -5.54 31.28 -35.54
N PRO A 39 -4.43 31.44 -36.29
CA PRO A 39 -3.15 30.82 -35.99
C PRO A 39 -2.49 31.54 -34.79
N HIS A 40 -2.86 31.15 -33.58
CA HIS A 40 -2.23 31.58 -32.32
C HIS A 40 -1.63 30.36 -31.60
N HIS A 41 -0.58 29.76 -32.17
CA HIS A 41 0.14 28.63 -31.55
C HIS A 41 1.53 28.98 -31.00
N SER A 42 1.95 30.25 -30.99
CA SER A 42 3.33 30.62 -30.62
C SER A 42 3.52 31.17 -29.19
N PHE A 43 2.49 31.25 -28.34
CA PHE A 43 2.61 31.92 -27.02
C PHE A 43 2.68 31.01 -25.79
N LEU A 44 2.65 29.68 -25.97
CA LEU A 44 2.68 28.72 -24.85
C LEU A 44 3.99 27.95 -24.70
N GLY A 45 4.93 28.10 -25.66
CA GLY A 45 6.28 27.55 -25.62
C GLY A 45 7.17 28.29 -24.62
N GLY A 46 6.94 28.08 -23.33
CA GLY A 46 7.68 28.80 -22.29
C GLY A 46 9.11 28.26 -22.18
N PRO A 47 10.15 29.10 -22.02
CA PRO A 47 11.47 28.59 -21.70
C PRO A 47 11.39 27.83 -20.37
N TRP A 48 11.69 26.54 -20.41
CA TRP A 48 11.75 25.71 -19.22
C TRP A 48 13.13 25.78 -18.59
N GLU A 49 13.22 25.52 -17.29
CA GLU A 49 14.51 25.38 -16.62
C GLU A 49 14.51 24.24 -15.61
N ILE A 50 15.70 23.68 -15.41
CA ILE A 50 16.02 22.82 -14.28
C ILE A 50 16.80 23.64 -13.27
N VAL A 51 16.30 23.72 -12.04
CA VAL A 51 17.00 24.33 -10.91
C VAL A 51 17.58 23.22 -10.03
N ILE A 52 18.87 23.34 -9.71
CA ILE A 52 19.60 22.40 -8.88
C ILE A 52 20.13 23.13 -7.64
N LYS A 53 19.85 22.60 -6.46
CA LYS A 53 20.45 23.06 -5.20
C LYS A 53 21.18 21.92 -4.50
N THR A 54 22.41 22.16 -4.06
CA THR A 54 23.24 21.19 -3.32
C THR A 54 23.26 21.44 -1.81
N ARG A 55 22.66 22.54 -1.35
CA ARG A 55 22.48 22.95 0.06
C ARG A 55 21.13 23.63 0.22
N LEU A 56 20.57 23.62 1.44
CA LEU A 56 19.26 24.24 1.74
C LEU A 56 19.26 25.75 1.45
N ASP A 57 20.37 26.43 1.74
CA ASP A 57 20.47 27.91 1.65
C ASP A 57 21.25 28.41 0.42
N GLY A 58 21.69 27.51 -0.47
CA GLY A 58 22.47 27.88 -1.65
C GLY A 58 21.62 28.50 -2.76
N GLU A 59 22.18 29.46 -3.49
CA GLU A 59 21.63 29.87 -4.79
C GLU A 59 21.56 28.65 -5.72
N GLY A 60 20.38 28.39 -6.30
CA GLY A 60 20.20 27.26 -7.17
C GLY A 60 20.83 27.50 -8.54
N LEU A 61 21.64 26.54 -9.01
CA LEU A 61 22.13 26.52 -10.38
C LEU A 61 20.93 26.36 -11.32
N ARG A 62 20.84 27.23 -12.34
CA ARG A 62 19.73 27.24 -13.29
C ARG A 62 20.21 26.80 -14.66
N PHE A 63 19.55 25.81 -15.22
CA PHE A 63 19.88 25.26 -16.53
C PHE A 63 18.68 25.41 -17.46
N PRO A 64 18.78 26.19 -18.56
CA PRO A 64 17.70 26.30 -19.52
C PRO A 64 17.45 24.94 -20.19
N LEU A 65 16.18 24.64 -20.44
CA LEU A 65 15.69 23.43 -21.07
C LEU A 65 14.84 23.81 -22.28
N THR A 66 15.20 23.26 -23.43
CA THR A 66 14.50 23.47 -24.70
C THR A 66 13.65 22.25 -25.01
N VAL A 67 12.37 22.48 -25.26
CA VAL A 67 11.39 21.47 -25.68
C VAL A 67 10.84 21.93 -27.03
N SER A 68 11.05 21.14 -28.08
CA SER A 68 10.73 21.56 -29.46
C SER A 68 9.22 21.53 -29.73
N ASP A 69 8.53 20.53 -29.19
CA ASP A 69 7.07 20.43 -29.19
C ASP A 69 6.60 19.99 -27.79
N GLU A 70 6.02 20.93 -27.04
CA GLU A 70 5.58 20.69 -25.66
C GLU A 70 4.43 19.69 -25.55
N ASN A 71 3.77 19.35 -26.65
CA ASN A 71 2.69 18.37 -26.66
C ASN A 71 3.18 16.95 -26.99
N LYS A 72 4.47 16.75 -27.29
CA LYS A 72 4.99 15.43 -27.66
C LYS A 72 6.08 14.96 -26.71
N PRO A 73 6.16 13.64 -26.44
CA PRO A 73 7.34 13.07 -25.83
C PRO A 73 8.57 13.35 -26.69
N GLN A 74 9.69 13.69 -26.05
CA GLN A 74 10.95 13.94 -26.76
C GLN A 74 12.15 13.48 -25.94
N LYS A 75 13.19 12.99 -26.63
CA LYS A 75 14.49 12.70 -26.03
C LYS A 75 15.24 14.01 -25.80
N LEU A 76 15.86 14.14 -24.64
CA LEU A 76 16.62 15.32 -24.24
C LEU A 76 18.13 15.11 -24.35
N ASP A 77 18.62 13.91 -24.01
CA ASP A 77 20.03 13.49 -24.01
C ASP A 77 21.02 14.57 -23.52
N LYS A 78 20.63 15.31 -22.47
CA LYS A 78 21.37 16.48 -21.98
C LYS A 78 22.00 16.20 -20.62
N VAL A 79 23.32 16.31 -20.53
CA VAL A 79 24.04 16.22 -19.25
C VAL A 79 24.18 17.61 -18.64
N LEU A 80 23.79 17.76 -17.38
CA LEU A 80 23.89 19.01 -16.63
C LEU A 80 25.27 19.11 -15.95
N PRO A 81 26.07 20.14 -16.26
CA PRO A 81 27.41 20.27 -15.69
C PRO A 81 27.34 20.80 -14.25
N ILE A 82 27.50 19.92 -13.26
CA ILE A 82 27.64 20.30 -11.85
C ILE A 82 29.12 20.27 -11.49
N LYS A 83 29.76 21.45 -11.51
CA LYS A 83 31.18 21.59 -11.19
C LYS A 83 31.47 21.11 -9.77
N ASP A 84 32.66 20.55 -9.58
CA ASP A 84 33.21 20.15 -8.28
C ASP A 84 32.37 19.12 -7.50
N THR A 85 31.58 18.31 -8.22
CA THR A 85 30.85 17.19 -7.63
C THR A 85 31.03 15.92 -8.46
N PRO A 86 31.05 14.73 -7.85
CA PRO A 86 31.08 13.45 -8.57
C PRO A 86 29.71 13.07 -9.16
N ILE A 87 28.75 14.00 -9.20
CA ILE A 87 27.35 13.75 -9.59
C ILE A 87 27.16 14.14 -11.05
N GLU A 88 26.69 13.20 -11.85
CA GLU A 88 26.26 13.43 -13.23
C GLU A 88 24.73 13.36 -13.28
N ILE A 89 24.08 14.41 -13.78
CA ILE A 89 22.63 14.41 -14.02
C ILE A 89 22.38 14.46 -15.51
N ARG A 90 21.76 13.40 -16.04
CA ARG A 90 21.38 13.28 -17.45
C ARG A 90 19.88 13.41 -17.58
N LEU A 91 19.40 14.39 -18.33
CA LEU A 91 18.02 14.51 -18.74
C LEU A 91 17.81 13.57 -19.93
N GLU A 92 16.90 12.62 -19.79
CA GLU A 92 16.68 11.54 -20.76
C GLU A 92 15.47 11.84 -21.63
N ASP A 93 14.31 12.07 -21.01
CA ASP A 93 13.03 12.23 -21.67
C ASP A 93 12.26 13.43 -21.12
N TYR A 94 11.50 14.10 -21.98
CA TYR A 94 10.40 14.95 -21.59
C TYR A 94 9.09 14.23 -21.92
N VAL A 95 8.13 14.30 -21.00
CA VAL A 95 6.78 13.78 -21.20
C VAL A 95 5.75 14.88 -20.94
N PRO A 96 4.82 15.15 -21.89
CA PRO A 96 3.81 16.21 -21.75
C PRO A 96 2.66 15.87 -20.78
N ASP A 97 2.36 14.58 -20.58
CA ASP A 97 1.35 14.10 -19.65
C ASP A 97 1.85 12.87 -18.89
N LEU A 98 2.67 13.11 -17.86
CA LEU A 98 3.10 12.07 -16.94
C LEU A 98 1.90 11.38 -16.29
N LYS A 99 1.82 10.06 -16.44
CA LYS A 99 0.94 9.19 -15.66
C LYS A 99 1.79 8.24 -14.85
N TRP A 100 1.41 8.07 -13.59
CA TRP A 100 1.94 7.03 -12.72
C TRP A 100 1.04 5.80 -12.81
N GLU A 101 1.62 4.68 -13.20
CA GLU A 101 0.95 3.39 -13.24
C GLU A 101 1.54 2.50 -12.16
N THR A 102 0.67 1.84 -11.39
CA THR A 102 1.11 0.91 -10.36
C THR A 102 0.52 -0.46 -10.65
N ASP A 103 1.37 -1.46 -10.74
CA ASP A 103 0.97 -2.85 -10.95
C ASP A 103 1.79 -3.81 -10.08
N ALA A 104 1.26 -5.01 -9.90
CA ALA A 104 1.99 -6.10 -9.27
C ALA A 104 2.70 -6.95 -10.33
N VAL A 105 4.03 -6.99 -10.24
CA VAL A 105 4.89 -7.75 -11.15
C VAL A 105 5.45 -8.96 -10.42
N ARG A 106 5.39 -10.14 -11.04
CA ARG A 106 6.01 -11.35 -10.48
C ARG A 106 7.51 -11.16 -10.34
N HIS A 107 8.05 -11.48 -9.17
CA HIS A 107 9.46 -11.29 -8.86
C HIS A 107 9.95 -12.42 -7.92
N PRO A 108 11.17 -12.96 -8.11
CA PRO A 108 11.75 -13.91 -7.15
C PRO A 108 11.85 -13.31 -5.75
N GLY A 109 11.34 -14.01 -4.73
CA GLY A 109 11.25 -13.47 -3.36
C GLY A 109 10.16 -12.39 -3.19
N GLY A 110 9.35 -12.15 -4.22
CA GLY A 110 8.13 -11.37 -4.10
C GLY A 110 7.16 -12.02 -3.13
N GLU A 111 6.35 -11.18 -2.51
CA GLU A 111 5.38 -11.56 -1.49
C GLU A 111 3.98 -11.63 -2.14
N ILE A 112 2.90 -11.40 -1.40
CA ILE A 112 1.55 -11.37 -1.99
C ILE A 112 1.11 -9.92 -2.14
N ALA A 113 0.64 -9.57 -3.33
CA ALA A 113 0.06 -8.26 -3.62
C ALA A 113 -1.44 -8.38 -3.91
N ALA A 114 -2.23 -7.40 -3.46
CA ALA A 114 -3.66 -7.34 -3.70
C ALA A 114 -4.05 -5.96 -4.26
N ARG A 115 -4.80 -5.96 -5.37
CA ARG A 115 -5.41 -4.78 -5.95
C ARG A 115 -6.78 -4.57 -5.34
N LEU A 116 -6.99 -3.42 -4.72
CA LEU A 116 -8.24 -3.00 -4.14
C LEU A 116 -8.84 -1.87 -4.98
N LEU A 117 -10.13 -1.98 -5.27
CA LEU A 117 -10.92 -0.87 -5.82
C LEU A 117 -11.77 -0.29 -4.71
N ILE A 118 -11.49 0.94 -4.32
CA ILE A 118 -12.27 1.70 -3.33
C ILE A 118 -13.28 2.55 -4.09
N ASN A 119 -14.55 2.42 -3.72
CA ASN A 119 -15.64 3.21 -4.26
C ASN A 119 -16.44 3.88 -3.15
N GLY A 120 -17.04 5.01 -3.47
CA GLY A 120 -18.03 5.69 -2.64
C GLY A 120 -18.46 7.00 -3.27
N LYS A 121 -19.05 7.89 -2.47
CA LYS A 121 -19.55 9.18 -2.95
C LYS A 121 -18.42 10.03 -3.58
N ASN A 122 -18.43 10.15 -4.90
CA ASN A 122 -17.40 10.84 -5.70
C ASN A 122 -15.97 10.30 -5.51
N LEU A 123 -15.82 9.09 -4.98
CA LEU A 123 -14.53 8.43 -4.80
C LEU A 123 -14.49 7.17 -5.64
N LYS A 124 -13.47 7.08 -6.50
CA LYS A 124 -13.07 5.85 -7.18
C LYS A 124 -11.56 5.80 -7.20
N GLN A 125 -10.98 4.89 -6.42
CA GLN A 125 -9.53 4.80 -6.29
C GLN A 125 -9.07 3.36 -6.39
N ASP A 126 -8.00 3.15 -7.15
CA ASP A 126 -7.35 1.87 -7.29
C ASP A 126 -6.04 1.86 -6.50
N ILE A 127 -5.85 0.88 -5.63
CA ILE A 127 -4.68 0.78 -4.76
C ILE A 127 -4.15 -0.65 -4.75
N TRP A 128 -2.83 -0.78 -4.88
CA TRP A 128 -2.12 -2.02 -4.59
C TRP A 128 -1.60 -2.04 -3.16
N LEU A 129 -2.04 -3.05 -2.40
CA LEU A 129 -1.42 -3.43 -1.14
C LEU A 129 -0.42 -4.58 -1.37
N SER A 130 0.62 -4.65 -0.54
CA SER A 130 1.60 -5.73 -0.56
C SER A 130 1.91 -6.21 0.85
N SER A 131 1.92 -7.52 1.07
CA SER A 131 2.37 -8.09 2.35
C SER A 131 3.87 -7.93 2.57
N GLY A 132 4.65 -7.73 1.50
CA GLY A 132 6.10 -7.61 1.54
C GLY A 132 6.67 -6.19 1.59
N ASP A 133 5.88 -5.18 1.21
CA ASP A 133 6.30 -3.78 1.24
C ASP A 133 5.65 -3.05 2.43
N PRO A 134 6.40 -2.73 3.50
CA PRO A 134 5.87 -2.06 4.67
C PRO A 134 5.16 -0.73 4.37
N ALA A 135 5.57 0.00 3.33
CA ALA A 135 4.92 1.26 2.94
C ALA A 135 3.56 1.05 2.26
N ARG A 136 3.28 -0.17 1.79
CA ARG A 136 2.05 -0.56 1.08
C ARG A 136 1.29 -1.67 1.78
N GLN A 137 1.57 -1.94 3.06
CA GLN A 137 0.84 -2.95 3.81
C GLN A 137 -0.56 -2.49 4.23
N SER A 138 -0.81 -1.19 4.27
CA SER A 138 -2.09 -0.67 4.74
C SER A 138 -2.46 0.64 4.07
N ILE A 139 -3.76 0.85 3.94
CA ILE A 139 -4.37 2.15 3.66
C ILE A 139 -5.20 2.58 4.85
N SER A 140 -5.22 3.88 5.14
CA SER A 140 -5.98 4.42 6.25
C SER A 140 -6.44 5.84 5.97
N SER A 141 -7.71 6.12 6.26
CA SER A 141 -8.33 7.44 6.13
C SER A 141 -9.43 7.62 7.19
N SER A 142 -10.25 8.66 7.06
CA SER A 142 -11.43 8.88 7.92
C SER A 142 -12.54 7.87 7.67
N ILE A 143 -12.68 7.33 6.44
CA ILE A 143 -13.73 6.36 6.11
C ILE A 143 -13.41 4.95 6.64
N GLY A 144 -12.12 4.63 6.82
CA GLY A 144 -11.69 3.36 7.38
C GLY A 144 -10.26 3.00 6.99
N SER A 145 -9.93 1.72 7.11
CA SER A 145 -8.62 1.18 6.74
C SER A 145 -8.74 -0.25 6.23
N VAL A 146 -7.79 -0.64 5.40
CA VAL A 146 -7.55 -2.03 5.00
C VAL A 146 -6.07 -2.32 5.16
N THR A 147 -5.74 -3.41 5.83
CA THR A 147 -4.36 -3.89 5.98
C THR A 147 -4.24 -5.26 5.36
N ILE A 148 -3.17 -5.53 4.62
CA ILE A 148 -2.84 -6.87 4.13
C ILE A 148 -1.87 -7.56 5.08
N ARG A 149 -2.16 -8.83 5.41
CA ARG A 149 -1.30 -9.69 6.23
C ARG A 149 -1.15 -11.05 5.57
N ARG A 150 0.08 -11.57 5.56
CA ARG A 150 0.39 -12.90 5.02
C ARG A 150 0.40 -13.95 6.13
N LEU A 151 -0.18 -15.11 5.84
CA LEU A 151 0.08 -16.37 6.53
C LEU A 151 0.99 -17.26 5.67
N TYR A 152 1.83 -18.03 6.34
CA TYR A 152 2.78 -18.95 5.72
C TYR A 152 2.25 -20.39 5.73
N ASP A 153 1.50 -20.78 6.75
CA ASP A 153 0.90 -22.11 6.82
C ASP A 153 -0.42 -22.15 6.02
N THR A 154 -0.31 -22.56 4.76
CA THR A 154 -1.45 -22.67 3.83
C THR A 154 -2.42 -23.79 4.22
N ASN A 155 -1.99 -24.78 5.01
CA ASN A 155 -2.82 -25.90 5.41
C ASN A 155 -3.71 -25.56 6.62
N SER A 156 -3.25 -24.64 7.47
CA SER A 156 -3.93 -24.27 8.70
C SER A 156 -4.71 -22.95 8.62
N VAL A 157 -4.77 -22.29 7.45
CA VAL A 157 -5.40 -20.96 7.28
C VAL A 157 -6.79 -20.91 7.90
N GLU A 158 -7.68 -21.85 7.60
CA GLU A 158 -9.05 -21.82 8.12
C GLU A 158 -9.10 -21.95 9.66
N THR A 159 -8.25 -22.81 10.24
CA THR A 159 -8.13 -22.98 11.70
C THR A 159 -7.58 -21.70 12.35
N LEU A 160 -6.54 -21.10 11.77
CA LEU A 160 -5.95 -19.84 12.25
C LEU A 160 -6.97 -18.70 12.19
N MET A 161 -7.72 -18.59 11.09
CA MET A 161 -8.75 -17.55 10.93
C MET A 161 -9.88 -17.70 11.96
N ARG A 162 -10.34 -18.92 12.23
CA ARG A 162 -11.32 -19.17 13.29
C ARG A 162 -10.75 -18.84 14.67
N GLY A 163 -9.48 -19.16 14.93
CA GLY A 163 -8.86 -18.82 16.21
C GLY A 163 -8.67 -17.31 16.41
N LEU A 164 -8.44 -16.55 15.33
CA LEU A 164 -8.31 -15.08 15.37
C LEU A 164 -9.61 -14.35 15.73
N THR A 165 -10.78 -15.01 15.68
CA THR A 165 -12.04 -14.43 16.16
C THR A 165 -12.20 -14.52 17.68
N ASP A 166 -11.33 -15.24 18.38
CA ASP A 166 -11.27 -15.27 19.85
C ASP A 166 -10.93 -13.86 20.39
N SER A 167 -11.65 -13.41 21.42
CA SER A 167 -11.45 -12.09 22.03
C SER A 167 -10.07 -11.92 22.66
N ARG A 168 -9.41 -13.03 23.06
CA ARG A 168 -8.04 -13.04 23.60
C ARG A 168 -6.96 -13.13 22.53
N ALA A 169 -7.32 -13.41 21.27
CA ALA A 169 -6.36 -13.44 20.18
C ALA A 169 -5.88 -12.03 19.86
N VAL A 170 -4.57 -11.82 19.80
CA VAL A 170 -3.96 -10.51 19.49
C VAL A 170 -3.16 -10.52 18.17
N GLY A 171 -2.88 -11.70 17.62
CA GLY A 171 -2.14 -11.83 16.37
C GLY A 171 -1.79 -13.27 16.04
N ILE A 172 -0.75 -13.43 15.23
CA ILE A 172 -0.14 -14.71 14.88
C ILE A 172 1.30 -14.73 15.34
N LEU A 173 1.71 -15.82 15.97
CA LEU A 173 3.09 -16.11 16.28
C LEU A 173 3.62 -17.12 15.25
N SER A 174 4.54 -16.67 14.40
CA SER A 174 5.27 -17.52 13.43
C SER A 174 6.58 -17.98 14.07
N ILE A 175 6.82 -19.30 14.09
CA ILE A 175 7.97 -19.93 14.77
C ILE A 175 8.72 -20.79 13.76
N TRP A 176 10.02 -20.54 13.59
CA TRP A 176 10.92 -21.33 12.75
C TRP A 176 11.76 -22.26 13.63
N PRO A 177 11.47 -23.58 13.63
CA PRO A 177 12.27 -24.56 14.38
C PRO A 177 13.67 -24.73 13.79
N GLU A 178 13.78 -24.60 12.46
CA GLU A 178 14.99 -24.76 11.67
C GLU A 178 14.99 -23.73 10.53
N ASP A 179 16.16 -23.28 10.13
CA ASP A 179 16.32 -22.34 9.02
C ASP A 179 15.94 -22.98 7.68
N GLY A 180 15.29 -22.20 6.81
CA GLY A 180 14.89 -22.64 5.46
C GLY A 180 13.51 -23.32 5.38
N ASN A 181 12.93 -23.75 6.51
CA ASN A 181 11.58 -24.29 6.55
C ASN A 181 10.52 -23.18 6.69
N PRO A 182 9.28 -23.38 6.20
CA PRO A 182 8.15 -22.53 6.56
C PRO A 182 7.93 -22.53 8.08
N PRO A 183 7.51 -21.41 8.69
CA PRO A 183 7.22 -21.37 10.11
C PRO A 183 5.97 -22.18 10.45
N PHE A 184 5.92 -22.70 11.67
CA PHE A 184 4.65 -23.02 12.31
C PHE A 184 3.96 -21.73 12.74
N GLU A 185 2.66 -21.63 12.48
CA GLU A 185 1.87 -20.47 12.85
C GLU A 185 0.83 -20.83 13.89
N TYR A 186 0.74 -20.00 14.92
CA TYR A 186 -0.21 -20.17 16.01
C TYR A 186 -0.94 -18.87 16.26
N VAL A 187 -2.21 -18.98 16.63
CA VAL A 187 -2.96 -17.83 17.12
C VAL A 187 -2.36 -17.39 18.45
N ALA A 188 -1.92 -16.15 18.49
CA ALA A 188 -1.30 -15.59 19.67
C ALA A 188 -2.39 -15.17 20.67
N LYS A 189 -2.65 -15.99 21.69
CA LYS A 189 -3.57 -15.66 22.79
C LYS A 189 -2.82 -15.50 24.10
N THR A 190 -3.13 -14.45 24.84
CA THR A 190 -2.52 -14.20 26.15
C THR A 190 -2.84 -15.33 27.14
N ALA A 191 -1.86 -15.71 27.95
CA ALA A 191 -1.84 -16.84 28.88
C ALA A 191 -1.97 -18.25 28.25
N GLU A 192 -1.93 -18.36 26.92
CA GLU A 192 -1.90 -19.66 26.25
C GLU A 192 -0.47 -20.19 26.12
N THR A 193 -0.30 -21.49 26.34
CA THR A 193 0.97 -22.20 26.13
C THR A 193 0.87 -23.12 24.93
N ILE A 194 1.76 -22.93 23.99
CA ILE A 194 1.85 -23.66 22.73
C ILE A 194 3.00 -24.65 22.84
N SER A 195 2.76 -25.93 22.53
CA SER A 195 3.83 -26.92 22.40
C SER A 195 4.32 -26.95 20.97
N ILE A 196 5.62 -26.77 20.76
CA ILE A 196 6.21 -26.70 19.42
C ILE A 196 6.48 -28.12 18.92
N PRO A 197 5.82 -28.55 17.82
CA PRO A 197 5.95 -29.91 17.29
C PRO A 197 7.41 -30.29 17.05
N ARG A 198 7.73 -31.55 17.35
CA ARG A 198 9.08 -32.13 17.13
C ARG A 198 10.19 -31.39 17.89
N SER A 199 9.85 -30.70 18.98
CA SER A 199 10.83 -30.03 19.83
C SER A 199 10.48 -30.18 21.31
N LYS A 200 11.44 -29.87 22.18
CA LYS A 200 11.24 -29.78 23.63
C LYS A 200 10.64 -28.44 24.08
N TYR A 201 10.48 -27.48 23.15
CA TYR A 201 10.12 -26.12 23.50
C TYR A 201 8.61 -25.95 23.67
N LYS A 202 8.25 -25.20 24.71
CA LYS A 202 6.91 -24.66 24.92
C LYS A 202 6.99 -23.15 24.92
N VAL A 203 6.07 -22.49 24.22
CA VAL A 203 6.01 -21.03 24.14
C VAL A 203 4.71 -20.55 24.78
N THR A 204 4.83 -19.69 25.78
CA THR A 204 3.68 -19.05 26.45
C THR A 204 3.65 -17.58 26.09
N ILE A 205 2.49 -17.05 25.73
CA ILE A 205 2.31 -15.61 25.52
C ILE A 205 1.87 -14.99 26.83
N LEU A 206 2.76 -14.24 27.47
CA LEU A 206 2.54 -13.68 28.81
C LEU A 206 1.69 -12.42 28.76
N GLU A 207 2.02 -11.50 27.85
CA GLU A 207 1.47 -10.15 27.84
C GLU A 207 1.37 -9.61 26.41
N TYR A 208 0.42 -8.71 26.17
CA TYR A 208 0.28 -7.97 24.93
C TYR A 208 0.13 -6.48 25.21
N LEU A 209 0.93 -5.66 24.52
CA LEU A 209 0.86 -4.20 24.60
C LEU A 209 0.62 -3.61 23.21
N PRO A 210 -0.47 -2.85 22.99
CA PRO A 210 -0.76 -2.23 21.69
C PRO A 210 0.19 -1.06 21.35
N HIS A 211 0.77 -0.43 22.37
CA HIS A 211 1.74 0.65 22.22
C HIS A 211 2.91 0.47 23.18
N TYR A 212 3.74 -0.53 22.90
CA TYR A 212 4.95 -0.79 23.67
C TYR A 212 5.87 0.42 23.70
N SER A 213 6.28 0.80 24.90
CA SER A 213 7.31 1.79 25.16
C SER A 213 8.08 1.44 26.44
N ILE A 214 9.25 2.04 26.61
CA ILE A 214 10.03 1.98 27.84
C ILE A 214 9.95 3.34 28.51
N ASP A 215 9.41 3.36 29.72
CA ASP A 215 9.41 4.57 30.54
C ASP A 215 10.85 4.99 30.84
N THR A 216 11.21 6.22 30.50
CA THR A 216 12.60 6.67 30.53
C THR A 216 13.15 6.87 31.94
N GLU A 217 12.27 7.09 32.92
CA GLU A 217 12.63 7.32 34.32
C GLU A 217 12.77 5.99 35.07
N THR A 218 11.74 5.16 35.01
CA THR A 218 11.65 3.88 35.72
C THR A 218 12.32 2.72 34.99
N LYS A 219 12.63 2.90 33.70
CA LYS A 219 13.14 1.86 32.78
C LYS A 219 12.20 0.65 32.65
N LYS A 220 10.93 0.79 33.03
CA LYS A 220 9.93 -0.28 32.94
C LYS A 220 9.21 -0.24 31.60
N VAL A 221 8.84 -1.42 31.12
CA VAL A 221 7.96 -1.54 29.95
C VAL A 221 6.56 -1.09 30.33
N VAL A 222 5.97 -0.24 29.50
CA VAL A 222 4.61 0.30 29.67
C VAL A 222 3.88 0.36 28.33
N SER A 223 2.54 0.39 28.37
CA SER A 223 1.74 0.75 27.19
C SER A 223 1.38 2.23 27.25
N GLN A 224 1.88 3.03 26.32
CA GLN A 224 1.62 4.48 26.30
C GLN A 224 0.19 4.83 25.87
N SER A 225 -0.48 3.95 25.13
CA SER A 225 -1.87 4.13 24.71
C SER A 225 -2.53 2.79 24.41
N GLN A 226 -3.83 2.79 24.14
CA GLN A 226 -4.58 1.64 23.62
C GLN A 226 -4.60 1.59 22.08
N LYS A 227 -3.91 2.53 21.41
CA LYS A 227 -3.83 2.58 19.94
C LYS A 227 -2.69 1.67 19.47
N LEU A 228 -2.87 1.03 18.31
CA LEU A 228 -1.90 0.11 17.69
C LEU A 228 -0.72 0.87 17.05
N VAL A 229 0.10 1.51 17.88
CA VAL A 229 1.24 2.30 17.40
C VAL A 229 2.49 1.44 17.32
N ASN A 230 2.74 0.61 18.33
CA ASN A 230 3.87 -0.32 18.38
C ASN A 230 3.45 -1.61 19.08
N PRO A 231 2.63 -2.46 18.42
CA PRO A 231 2.11 -3.67 19.03
C PRO A 231 3.23 -4.66 19.37
N ALA A 232 3.15 -5.26 20.56
CA ALA A 232 4.14 -6.17 21.09
C ALA A 232 3.53 -7.30 21.90
N VAL A 233 4.15 -8.47 21.87
CA VAL A 233 3.85 -9.56 22.81
C VAL A 233 5.08 -9.93 23.61
N LYS A 234 4.90 -10.19 24.91
CA LYS A 234 5.91 -10.84 25.74
C LYS A 234 5.73 -12.34 25.64
N VAL A 235 6.77 -13.06 25.26
CA VAL A 235 6.77 -14.52 25.15
C VAL A 235 7.72 -15.12 26.17
N ALA A 236 7.36 -16.28 26.71
CA ALA A 236 8.22 -17.14 27.53
C ALA A 236 8.44 -18.47 26.81
N ILE A 237 9.70 -18.84 26.59
CA ILE A 237 10.09 -20.09 25.95
C ILE A 237 10.69 -21.00 27.00
N ASN A 238 10.09 -22.15 27.24
CA ASN A 238 10.57 -23.15 28.20
C ASN A 238 11.08 -24.38 27.44
N ASP A 239 12.31 -24.81 27.73
CA ASP A 239 12.94 -25.99 27.11
C ASP A 239 12.97 -27.23 28.01
N GLY A 240 12.25 -27.19 29.13
CA GLY A 240 12.23 -28.17 30.22
C GLY A 240 13.25 -27.90 31.32
N LYS A 241 14.24 -27.02 31.09
CA LYS A 241 15.29 -26.68 32.06
C LYS A 241 15.37 -25.18 32.36
N LYS A 242 15.23 -24.35 31.31
CA LYS A 242 15.34 -22.90 31.37
C LYS A 242 14.11 -22.27 30.72
N THR A 243 13.73 -21.11 31.25
CA THR A 243 12.73 -20.24 30.66
C THR A 243 13.41 -18.97 30.15
N PHE A 244 13.15 -18.62 28.89
CA PHE A 244 13.64 -17.41 28.24
C PHE A 244 12.46 -16.49 27.99
N GLU A 245 12.52 -15.24 28.46
CA GLU A 245 11.47 -14.26 28.19
C GLU A 245 11.96 -13.19 27.21
N ARG A 246 11.09 -12.77 26.28
CA ARG A 246 11.41 -11.72 25.29
C ARG A 246 10.17 -10.96 24.85
N TRP A 247 10.34 -9.68 24.55
CA TRP A 247 9.35 -8.91 23.78
C TRP A 247 9.56 -9.09 22.26
N LEU A 248 8.49 -9.44 21.56
CA LEU A 248 8.43 -9.49 20.10
C LEU A 248 7.54 -8.36 19.59
N TRP A 249 8.06 -7.51 18.71
CA TRP A 249 7.31 -6.40 18.12
C TRP A 249 6.75 -6.79 16.76
N ALA A 250 5.55 -6.28 16.46
CA ALA A 250 4.92 -6.54 15.16
C ALA A 250 5.66 -5.84 14.00
N LYS A 251 6.20 -4.65 14.25
CA LYS A 251 6.90 -3.83 13.24
C LYS A 251 8.37 -4.17 13.10
N PHE A 252 8.97 -4.74 14.14
CA PHE A 252 10.41 -4.98 14.22
C PHE A 252 10.65 -6.42 14.69
N PRO A 253 11.28 -7.27 13.86
CA PRO A 253 11.41 -8.70 14.16
C PRO A 253 12.28 -9.03 15.38
N SER A 254 13.05 -8.07 15.89
CA SER A 254 13.85 -8.24 17.12
C SER A 254 13.92 -6.94 17.93
N SER A 255 14.06 -7.08 19.25
CA SER A 255 14.36 -5.96 20.15
C SER A 255 15.84 -5.60 20.08
N PRO A 256 16.23 -4.34 19.75
CA PRO A 256 17.61 -3.87 19.77
C PRO A 256 18.17 -3.77 21.19
N HIS A 257 17.35 -4.00 22.22
CA HIS A 257 17.76 -3.89 23.63
C HIS A 257 18.02 -5.24 24.29
N GLU A 258 17.91 -6.36 23.56
CA GLU A 258 18.13 -7.69 24.14
C GLU A 258 19.33 -8.39 23.48
N GLU A 259 20.35 -8.72 24.29
CA GLU A 259 21.61 -9.32 23.84
C GLU A 259 21.54 -10.85 23.70
N THR A 260 20.64 -11.51 24.42
CA THR A 260 20.54 -12.98 24.40
C THR A 260 19.91 -13.45 23.10
N GLU A 261 20.40 -14.49 22.45
CA GLU A 261 19.67 -15.08 21.33
C GLU A 261 18.56 -16.00 21.84
N LEU A 262 17.38 -15.94 21.21
CA LEU A 262 16.33 -16.93 21.51
C LEU A 262 16.72 -18.28 20.92
N PRO A 263 16.39 -19.40 21.60
CA PRO A 263 16.63 -20.74 21.05
C PRO A 263 15.78 -21.05 19.81
N LEU A 264 14.81 -20.21 19.47
CA LEU A 264 13.94 -20.32 18.30
C LEU A 264 13.82 -18.95 17.64
N ARG A 265 13.87 -18.91 16.31
CA ARG A 265 13.49 -17.72 15.57
C ARG A 265 11.97 -17.59 15.59
N MET A 266 11.48 -16.43 16.04
CA MET A 266 10.06 -16.15 16.13
C MET A 266 9.74 -14.77 15.59
N ARG A 267 8.52 -14.59 15.07
CA ARG A 267 7.99 -13.30 14.68
C ARG A 267 6.54 -13.19 15.12
N PHE A 268 6.19 -12.06 15.69
CA PHE A 268 4.81 -11.70 15.96
C PHE A 268 4.26 -10.85 14.82
N THR A 269 3.07 -11.20 14.33
CA THR A 269 2.31 -10.39 13.38
C THR A 269 1.02 -9.97 14.05
N ASP A 270 0.74 -8.67 14.12
CA ASP A 270 -0.48 -8.16 14.74
C ASP A 270 -1.72 -8.39 13.85
N PHE A 271 -2.79 -8.87 14.46
CA PHE A 271 -4.14 -8.97 13.86
C PHE A 271 -5.17 -8.30 14.77
N ASP A 272 -4.72 -7.30 15.51
CA ASP A 272 -5.59 -6.55 16.41
C ASP A 272 -6.45 -5.58 15.61
N LEU A 273 -7.78 -5.72 15.77
CA LEU A 273 -8.77 -4.88 15.11
C LEU A 273 -9.20 -3.70 16.01
N ARG A 274 -8.54 -3.52 17.16
CA ARG A 274 -8.79 -2.40 18.08
C ARG A 274 -8.14 -1.12 17.54
N GLY A 275 -8.96 -0.22 17.01
CA GLY A 275 -8.51 1.11 16.61
C GLY A 275 -9.56 1.84 15.78
N GLU A 276 -9.54 3.16 15.83
CA GLU A 276 -10.41 4.02 14.99
C GLU A 276 -10.15 3.81 13.49
N LYS A 277 -8.96 3.30 13.17
CA LYS A 277 -8.42 3.08 11.83
C LYS A 277 -7.88 1.64 11.75
N GLY A 278 -8.75 0.64 11.77
CA GLY A 278 -8.29 -0.76 11.80
C GLY A 278 -9.32 -1.86 11.63
N LYS A 279 -10.44 -1.64 10.93
CA LYS A 279 -11.57 -2.60 10.96
C LYS A 279 -11.49 -3.74 9.96
N ASN A 280 -10.57 -3.73 9.01
CA ASN A 280 -10.48 -4.74 7.95
C ASN A 280 -9.04 -5.20 7.77
N ILE A 281 -8.77 -6.49 7.99
CA ILE A 281 -7.50 -7.11 7.66
C ILE A 281 -7.75 -8.17 6.58
N LEU A 282 -7.18 -7.92 5.40
CA LEU A 282 -7.12 -8.86 4.31
C LEU A 282 -5.99 -9.86 4.57
N VAL A 283 -6.37 -11.08 4.91
CA VAL A 283 -5.44 -12.17 5.20
C VAL A 283 -5.24 -13.01 3.96
N VAL A 284 -3.99 -13.19 3.54
CA VAL A 284 -3.61 -13.91 2.33
C VAL A 284 -2.61 -15.01 2.64
N ALA A 285 -2.71 -16.13 1.95
CA ALA A 285 -1.69 -17.19 1.96
C ALA A 285 -1.59 -17.78 0.55
N SER A 286 -0.39 -18.16 0.15
CA SER A 286 -0.13 -18.53 -1.24
C SER A 286 -0.98 -19.73 -1.68
N GLY A 287 -1.59 -19.65 -2.85
CA GLY A 287 -2.46 -20.69 -3.39
C GLY A 287 -3.80 -20.91 -2.65
N THR A 288 -4.13 -20.06 -1.67
CA THR A 288 -5.39 -20.17 -0.91
C THR A 288 -6.37 -19.03 -1.25
N LYS A 289 -7.64 -19.20 -0.89
CA LYS A 289 -8.60 -18.09 -0.97
C LYS A 289 -8.29 -17.07 0.12
N PRO A 290 -8.33 -15.76 -0.19
CA PRO A 290 -8.14 -14.72 0.83
C PRO A 290 -9.24 -14.78 1.89
N TRP A 291 -8.93 -14.30 3.08
CA TRP A 291 -9.89 -14.11 4.16
C TRP A 291 -9.95 -12.63 4.53
N LEU A 292 -11.12 -12.21 5.00
CA LEU A 292 -11.30 -10.88 5.57
C LEU A 292 -11.63 -11.04 7.05
N LEU A 293 -10.76 -10.50 7.89
CA LEU A 293 -11.00 -10.35 9.32
C LEU A 293 -11.56 -8.95 9.57
N THR A 294 -12.73 -8.87 10.19
CA THR A 294 -13.39 -7.59 10.50
C THR A 294 -13.80 -7.46 11.96
N SER A 295 -13.99 -6.23 12.42
CA SER A 295 -14.57 -5.93 13.73
C SER A 295 -15.86 -5.12 13.58
N LYS A 296 -16.98 -5.66 14.06
CA LYS A 296 -18.27 -4.96 14.12
C LYS A 296 -18.73 -4.91 15.57
N LYS A 297 -18.93 -3.70 16.09
CA LYS A 297 -19.32 -3.47 17.51
C LYS A 297 -18.39 -4.15 18.54
N GLY A 298 -17.10 -4.29 18.21
CA GLY A 298 -16.11 -4.92 19.08
C GLY A 298 -16.00 -6.44 18.94
N GLU A 299 -16.91 -7.07 18.20
CA GLU A 299 -16.85 -8.50 17.90
C GLU A 299 -16.04 -8.74 16.63
N LYS A 300 -15.08 -9.66 16.70
CA LYS A 300 -14.28 -10.09 15.56
C LYS A 300 -15.03 -11.13 14.76
N SER A 301 -15.02 -11.00 13.45
CA SER A 301 -15.53 -12.01 12.52
C SER A 301 -14.51 -12.25 11.41
N ALA A 302 -14.49 -13.48 10.89
CA ALA A 302 -13.66 -13.86 9.76
C ALA A 302 -14.55 -14.50 8.69
N GLU A 303 -14.45 -14.02 7.45
CA GLU A 303 -15.11 -14.64 6.29
C GLU A 303 -14.13 -14.86 5.14
N LYS A 304 -14.40 -15.85 4.28
CA LYS A 304 -13.65 -16.03 3.03
C LYS A 304 -13.98 -14.85 2.12
N ALA A 305 -12.95 -14.10 1.73
CA ALA A 305 -13.12 -12.97 0.84
C ALA A 305 -13.28 -13.45 -0.60
N VAL A 306 -14.30 -12.94 -1.26
CA VAL A 306 -14.63 -13.15 -2.67
C VAL A 306 -14.15 -11.95 -3.49
N PRO A 307 -13.29 -12.13 -4.50
CA PRO A 307 -12.91 -11.06 -5.42
C PRO A 307 -14.13 -10.41 -6.11
N GLY A 308 -14.08 -9.10 -6.31
CA GLY A 308 -15.17 -8.29 -6.88
C GLY A 308 -16.36 -8.04 -5.94
N ARG A 309 -16.48 -8.76 -4.82
CA ARG A 309 -17.53 -8.48 -3.80
C ARG A 309 -17.20 -7.18 -3.07
N PRO A 310 -18.17 -6.27 -2.87
CA PRO A 310 -17.96 -5.07 -2.07
C PRO A 310 -17.97 -5.39 -0.56
N TYR A 311 -17.02 -4.81 0.17
CA TYR A 311 -16.92 -4.85 1.63
C TYR A 311 -17.05 -3.43 2.18
N PRO A 312 -18.08 -3.13 2.99
CA PRO A 312 -18.30 -1.78 3.48
C PRO A 312 -17.22 -1.35 4.47
N PHE A 313 -16.92 -0.06 4.46
CA PHE A 313 -16.12 0.58 5.50
C PHE A 313 -16.98 0.91 6.73
N VAL A 314 -16.46 1.74 7.64
CA VAL A 314 -17.23 2.23 8.79
C VAL A 314 -18.39 3.11 8.33
N ASP A 315 -18.08 3.97 7.36
CA ASP A 315 -19.06 4.70 6.58
C ASP A 315 -19.56 3.79 5.45
N GLU A 316 -20.81 3.35 5.54
CA GLU A 316 -21.40 2.37 4.60
C GLU A 316 -21.61 2.97 3.19
N GLU A 317 -21.47 4.29 3.01
CA GLU A 317 -21.42 4.92 1.67
C GLU A 317 -20.14 4.56 0.90
N TYR A 318 -19.13 4.04 1.60
CA TYR A 318 -17.85 3.64 1.04
C TYR A 318 -17.62 2.15 1.21
N PHE A 319 -17.03 1.54 0.20
CA PHE A 319 -16.65 0.13 0.22
C PHE A 319 -15.37 -0.09 -0.56
N PHE A 320 -14.73 -1.23 -0.33
CA PHE A 320 -13.66 -1.73 -1.18
C PHE A 320 -14.03 -3.09 -1.75
N SER A 321 -13.56 -3.39 -2.95
CA SER A 321 -13.56 -4.74 -3.53
C SER A 321 -12.14 -5.19 -3.78
N ILE A 322 -11.92 -6.51 -3.69
CA ILE A 322 -10.63 -7.12 -4.03
C ILE A 322 -10.68 -7.48 -5.50
N GLU A 323 -9.97 -6.77 -6.36
CA GLU A 323 -10.02 -6.98 -7.81
C GLU A 323 -9.08 -8.10 -8.24
N LYS A 324 -7.88 -8.15 -7.66
CA LYS A 324 -6.82 -9.08 -8.07
C LYS A 324 -5.92 -9.42 -6.89
N ILE A 325 -5.47 -10.67 -6.82
CA ILE A 325 -4.40 -11.11 -5.92
C ILE A 325 -3.32 -11.75 -6.77
N VAL A 326 -2.06 -11.40 -6.51
CA VAL A 326 -0.90 -11.91 -7.23
C VAL A 326 0.11 -12.44 -6.21
N ASP A 327 0.32 -13.75 -6.22
CA ASP A 327 1.37 -14.41 -5.45
C ASP A 327 2.74 -14.22 -6.09
N GLY A 328 3.77 -14.12 -5.24
CA GLY A 328 5.16 -13.99 -5.68
C GLY A 328 5.41 -12.68 -6.41
N ALA A 329 4.81 -11.58 -5.96
CA ALA A 329 4.84 -10.30 -6.63
C ALA A 329 5.38 -9.17 -5.76
N ILE A 330 5.96 -8.17 -6.42
CA ILE A 330 6.25 -6.86 -5.85
C ILE A 330 5.35 -5.83 -6.51
N VAL A 331 5.00 -4.76 -5.77
CA VAL A 331 4.25 -3.65 -6.33
C VAL A 331 5.24 -2.66 -6.92
N LYS A 332 5.17 -2.46 -8.23
CA LYS A 332 6.02 -1.55 -8.97
C LYS A 332 5.19 -0.35 -9.41
N THR A 333 5.74 0.85 -9.22
CA THR A 333 5.19 2.07 -9.79
C THR A 333 6.12 2.53 -10.88
N ASP A 334 5.61 2.54 -12.11
CA ASP A 334 6.29 3.02 -13.30
C ASP A 334 5.58 4.28 -13.80
N TRP A 335 6.24 5.03 -14.66
CA TRP A 335 5.63 6.17 -15.33
C TRP A 335 5.42 5.88 -16.82
N THR A 336 4.39 6.50 -17.39
CA THR A 336 4.09 6.47 -18.82
C THR A 336 3.70 7.88 -19.30
N ASN A 337 3.77 8.11 -20.61
CA ASN A 337 3.15 9.29 -21.20
C ASN A 337 1.69 8.97 -21.55
N GLY A 338 0.75 9.62 -20.87
CA GLY A 338 -0.68 9.34 -21.02
C GLY A 338 -1.30 9.92 -22.31
N SER A 339 -0.80 11.06 -22.79
CA SER A 339 -1.34 11.71 -23.99
C SER A 339 -0.33 12.68 -24.64
N GLU A 340 -0.56 13.04 -25.90
CA GLU A 340 0.17 14.13 -26.58
C GLU A 340 -0.50 15.50 -26.30
N ARG A 341 -0.65 15.82 -25.01
CA ARG A 341 -1.22 17.09 -24.54
C ARG A 341 -0.46 17.55 -23.32
N LEU A 342 -0.19 18.86 -23.25
CA LEU A 342 0.45 19.47 -22.09
C LEU A 342 -0.48 19.49 -20.86
N LEU A 343 -0.52 18.40 -20.11
CA LEU A 343 -1.39 18.25 -18.93
C LEU A 343 -0.56 18.13 -17.64
N ASN A 344 0.39 17.21 -17.62
CA ASN A 344 1.26 16.93 -16.47
C ASN A 344 2.70 16.82 -16.94
N PRO A 345 3.30 17.93 -17.43
CA PRO A 345 4.64 17.87 -17.98
C PRO A 345 5.66 17.45 -16.93
N ALA A 346 6.58 16.58 -17.32
CA ALA A 346 7.67 16.13 -16.49
C ALA A 346 8.94 15.87 -17.31
N VAL A 347 10.08 15.87 -16.62
CA VAL A 347 11.38 15.50 -17.18
C VAL A 347 11.90 14.27 -16.45
N ILE A 348 12.25 13.24 -17.21
CA ILE A 348 12.89 12.03 -16.70
C ILE A 348 14.39 12.28 -16.73
N ALA A 349 15.04 12.08 -15.59
CA ALA A 349 16.47 12.25 -15.43
C ALA A 349 17.09 11.03 -14.79
N THR A 350 18.33 10.70 -15.17
CA THR A 350 19.17 9.75 -14.44
C THR A 350 20.23 10.53 -13.66
N ILE A 351 20.28 10.28 -12.35
CA ILE A 351 21.31 10.78 -11.44
C ILE A 351 22.32 9.66 -11.24
N LYS A 352 23.57 9.91 -11.64
CA LYS A 352 24.68 8.98 -11.49
C LYS A 352 25.63 9.47 -10.39
N GLN A 353 25.92 8.60 -9.43
CA GLN A 353 26.84 8.83 -8.33
C GLN A 353 27.46 7.49 -7.90
N ASP A 354 28.79 7.42 -7.79
CA ASP A 354 29.52 6.24 -7.28
C ASP A 354 29.12 4.91 -7.94
N ASN A 355 29.05 4.90 -9.27
CA ASN A 355 28.61 3.75 -10.10
C ASN A 355 27.14 3.33 -9.91
N THR A 356 26.35 4.08 -9.15
CA THR A 356 24.91 3.89 -9.06
C THR A 356 24.20 4.85 -10.01
N ASN A 357 23.25 4.34 -10.78
CA ASN A 357 22.34 5.13 -11.59
C ASN A 357 20.96 5.07 -10.95
N ARG A 358 20.33 6.21 -10.70
CA ARG A 358 18.96 6.29 -10.22
C ARG A 358 18.14 7.21 -11.09
N GLN A 359 16.98 6.74 -11.53
CA GLN A 359 16.04 7.57 -12.25
C GLN A 359 15.30 8.50 -11.28
N ALA A 360 15.01 9.72 -11.74
CA ALA A 360 14.23 10.74 -11.07
C ALA A 360 13.22 11.33 -12.07
N VAL A 361 11.99 11.55 -11.62
CA VAL A 361 10.89 12.07 -12.45
C VAL A 361 10.52 13.47 -11.98
N LEU A 362 11.07 14.48 -12.65
CA LEU A 362 10.92 15.89 -12.31
C LEU A 362 9.57 16.40 -12.79
N GLU A 363 8.55 16.28 -11.95
CA GLU A 363 7.22 16.87 -12.19
C GLU A 363 7.25 18.41 -12.11
N LEU A 364 6.48 19.07 -12.98
CA LEU A 364 6.46 20.52 -13.05
C LEU A 364 6.13 21.16 -11.69
N ASN A 365 7.02 22.06 -11.24
CA ASN A 365 6.95 22.78 -9.99
C ASN A 365 6.94 21.91 -8.72
N LYS A 366 7.32 20.63 -8.81
CA LYS A 366 7.46 19.74 -7.65
C LYS A 366 8.94 19.43 -7.39
N PRO A 367 9.53 19.94 -6.29
CA PRO A 367 10.92 19.66 -5.99
C PRO A 367 11.10 18.19 -5.58
N ILE A 368 12.11 17.53 -6.15
CA ILE A 368 12.58 16.22 -5.69
C ILE A 368 13.78 16.42 -4.78
N HIS A 369 13.76 15.71 -3.65
CA HIS A 369 14.86 15.67 -2.70
C HIS A 369 15.58 14.33 -2.86
N TYR A 370 16.82 14.39 -3.30
CA TYR A 370 17.66 13.23 -3.53
C TYR A 370 18.84 13.23 -2.56
N ARG A 371 18.96 12.20 -1.73
CA ARG A 371 20.06 12.08 -0.77
C ARG A 371 21.32 11.61 -1.49
N ILE A 372 22.38 12.41 -1.40
CA ILE A 372 23.72 12.16 -1.94
C ILE A 372 24.71 12.01 -0.78
N ASN A 373 25.90 11.47 -1.03
CA ASN A 373 26.91 11.31 0.04
C ASN A 373 27.28 12.63 0.74
N SER A 374 27.28 13.75 0.00
CA SER A 374 27.62 15.07 0.52
C SER A 374 26.44 15.85 1.12
N GLY A 375 25.22 15.29 1.15
CA GLY A 375 24.04 15.97 1.67
C GLY A 375 22.76 15.70 0.88
N MET A 376 22.00 16.76 0.60
CA MET A 376 20.73 16.69 -0.11
C MET A 376 20.81 17.51 -1.41
N LEU A 377 20.53 16.84 -2.52
CA LEU A 377 20.36 17.43 -3.83
C LEU A 377 18.87 17.72 -4.05
N VAL A 378 18.52 18.97 -4.33
CA VAL A 378 17.15 19.35 -4.69
C VAL A 378 17.09 19.67 -6.18
N LEU A 379 16.19 18.99 -6.88
CA LEU A 379 15.94 19.16 -8.31
C LEU A 379 14.55 19.70 -8.52
N LEU A 380 14.42 20.75 -9.34
CA LEU A 380 13.14 21.37 -9.65
C LEU A 380 13.04 21.66 -11.14
N TYR A 381 12.07 21.06 -11.80
CA TYR A 381 11.65 21.42 -13.16
C TYR A 381 10.58 22.50 -13.06
N ARG A 382 10.77 23.65 -13.73
CA ARG A 382 9.80 24.76 -13.71
C ARG A 382 9.83 25.58 -15.00
N ARG A 383 8.83 26.44 -15.17
CA ARG A 383 8.88 27.52 -16.18
C ARG A 383 9.81 28.62 -15.71
N THR A 384 10.61 29.16 -16.63
CA THR A 384 11.35 30.39 -16.38
C THR A 384 10.30 31.49 -16.18
N GLN A 385 10.37 32.21 -15.07
CA GLN A 385 9.57 33.43 -14.94
C GLN A 385 10.05 34.38 -16.01
N ALA A 386 9.14 34.88 -16.85
CA ALA A 386 9.46 36.04 -17.68
C ALA A 386 9.96 37.10 -16.71
N SER A 387 11.24 37.49 -16.83
CA SER A 387 11.78 38.61 -16.08
C SER A 387 10.80 39.75 -16.29
N SER A 388 10.10 40.16 -15.24
CA SER A 388 9.28 41.36 -15.27
C SER A 388 10.24 42.51 -15.53
N MET A 389 10.44 42.84 -16.80
CA MET A 389 11.15 44.05 -17.21
C MET A 389 10.37 45.27 -16.74
#